data_AF-A0AAV5SQ53-F1
#
_entry.id   AF-A0AAV5SQ53-F1
#
_cell.length_a   1.000
_cell.length_b   1.000
_cell.length_c   1.000
_cell.angle_alpha   90.00
_cell.angle_beta   90.00
_cell.angle_gamma   90.00
#
_symmetry.space_group_name_H-M   'P 1'
#
loop_
_entity.id
_entity.type
_entity.pdbx_description
1 polymer ?
#
loop_
_entity_poly.entity_id
_entity_poly.type
_entity_poly.pdbx_seq_one_letter_code
_entity_poly.pdbx_strand_id
1 'polypeptide(L)'
;FFAQSFSEGSLIVIRSLIPRISTKKDRQAAYSILNGAVMLSILAGPGIHITASFLPQMTALSWLQFTSFTYPIWTAILLCIISTIIICLRMTEPEPIHEKEKMAEDGFICTSIATSIKQIYRMDKVSLSLVFLEKIVSNVCFSAALAVVTPFMEVIMNKPKDIVLTIVTASQLAIGVISIVAVAAIVLTPLRKVRASPVLLFSLGCTFLMFLYSYPWPILSDPITVKSQDNLNGCNATELEWCANQWHVKVWYWLPVIIPLFGMAMPTALISLDTVYSKLLGNIDQNLMQGA
;
A
#
# COMPACT_ATOMS: atom_id res chain seq x y z
N PHE A 1 -12.37 -11.09 3.20
CA PHE A 1 -11.53 -11.56 2.08
C PHE A 1 -12.24 -11.46 0.73
N PHE A 2 -13.30 -12.21 0.41
CA PHE A 2 -13.93 -12.17 -0.93
C PHE A 2 -14.37 -10.77 -1.42
N ALA A 3 -15.11 -10.02 -0.59
CA ALA A 3 -15.54 -8.66 -0.95
C ALA A 3 -14.38 -7.65 -1.07
N GLN A 4 -13.30 -7.86 -0.31
CA GLN A 4 -12.09 -7.04 -0.40
C GLN A 4 -11.36 -7.31 -1.72
N SER A 5 -11.20 -8.57 -2.11
CA SER A 5 -10.61 -8.94 -3.41
C SER A 5 -11.42 -8.41 -4.58
N PHE A 6 -12.75 -8.42 -4.50
CA PHE A 6 -13.61 -7.79 -5.51
C PHE A 6 -13.41 -6.27 -5.59
N SER A 7 -13.27 -5.62 -4.43
CA SER A 7 -12.98 -4.18 -4.36
C SER A 7 -11.60 -3.83 -4.96
N GLU A 8 -10.57 -4.63 -4.73
CA GLU A 8 -9.24 -4.43 -5.32
C GLU A 8 -9.27 -4.49 -6.87
N GLY A 9 -10.21 -5.24 -7.46
CA GLY A 9 -10.44 -5.28 -8.90
C GLY A 9 -10.85 -3.92 -9.50
N SER A 10 -11.53 -3.05 -8.75
CA SER A 10 -11.91 -1.71 -9.24
C SER A 10 -10.69 -0.82 -9.50
N LEU A 11 -9.64 -0.94 -8.69
CA LEU A 11 -8.40 -0.19 -8.87
C LEU A 11 -7.64 -0.64 -10.11
N ILE A 12 -7.72 -1.94 -10.46
CA ILE A 12 -7.12 -2.50 -11.67
C ILE A 12 -7.77 -1.89 -12.92
N VAL A 13 -9.10 -1.75 -12.93
CA VAL A 13 -9.84 -1.11 -14.04
C VAL A 13 -9.41 0.34 -14.22
N ILE A 14 -9.22 1.10 -13.14
CA ILE A 14 -8.77 2.50 -13.23
C ILE A 14 -7.32 2.56 -13.75
N ARG A 15 -6.42 1.69 -13.24
CA ARG A 15 -5.01 1.63 -13.67
C ARG A 15 -4.85 1.32 -15.15
N SER A 16 -5.78 0.56 -15.73
CA SER A 16 -5.74 0.15 -17.13
C SER A 16 -6.38 1.17 -18.08
N LEU A 17 -7.25 2.05 -17.57
CA LEU A 17 -7.78 3.20 -18.32
C LEU A 17 -6.73 4.30 -18.49
N ILE A 18 -5.86 4.52 -17.51
CA ILE A 18 -4.78 5.53 -17.57
C ILE A 18 -3.96 5.46 -18.88
N PRO A 19 -3.41 4.30 -19.31
CA PRO A 19 -2.60 4.23 -20.52
C PRO A 19 -3.42 4.45 -21.81
N ARG A 20 -4.74 4.23 -21.78
CA ARG A 20 -5.63 4.50 -22.92
C ARG A 20 -5.87 6.00 -23.13
N ILE A 21 -5.97 6.77 -22.05
CA ILE A 21 -6.26 8.21 -22.09
C ILE A 21 -5.01 9.10 -22.03
N SER A 22 -3.89 8.59 -21.51
CA SER A 22 -2.67 9.38 -21.28
C SER A 22 -1.60 9.20 -22.35
N THR A 23 -0.86 10.27 -22.64
CA THR A 23 0.31 10.22 -23.51
C THR A 23 1.51 9.59 -22.80
N LYS A 24 2.49 9.05 -23.54
CA LYS A 24 3.73 8.49 -22.96
C LYS A 24 4.52 9.50 -22.12
N LYS A 25 4.38 10.81 -22.38
CA LYS A 25 5.07 11.88 -21.65
C LYS A 25 4.38 12.19 -20.31
N ASP A 26 3.04 12.12 -20.27
CA ASP A 26 2.25 12.49 -19.08
C ASP A 26 1.87 11.29 -18.21
N ARG A 27 2.05 10.07 -18.72
CA ARG A 27 1.72 8.80 -18.06
C ARG A 27 2.28 8.68 -16.64
N GLN A 28 3.52 9.08 -16.43
CA GLN A 28 4.15 9.05 -15.10
C GLN A 28 3.45 10.00 -14.12
N ALA A 29 3.00 11.17 -14.59
CA ALA A 29 2.23 12.10 -13.76
C ALA A 29 0.82 11.55 -13.45
N ALA A 30 0.15 10.95 -14.44
CA ALA A 30 -1.16 10.32 -14.24
C ALA A 30 -1.12 9.18 -13.20
N TYR A 31 -0.13 8.27 -13.29
CA TYR A 31 0.06 7.23 -12.28
C TYR A 31 0.49 7.79 -10.92
N SER A 32 1.22 8.90 -10.89
CA SER A 32 1.56 9.56 -9.63
C SER A 32 0.33 10.14 -8.94
N ILE A 33 -0.63 10.69 -9.69
CA ILE A 33 -1.91 11.17 -9.14
C ILE A 33 -2.73 9.99 -8.61
N LEU A 34 -2.86 8.90 -9.38
CA LEU A 34 -3.58 7.71 -8.93
C LEU A 34 -2.97 7.14 -7.64
N ASN A 35 -1.66 6.91 -7.62
CA ASN A 35 -0.98 6.38 -6.44
C ASN A 35 -0.99 7.40 -5.28
N GLY A 36 -1.01 8.70 -5.55
CA GLY A 36 -1.26 9.74 -4.55
C GLY A 36 -2.63 9.63 -3.89
N ALA A 37 -3.68 9.33 -4.68
CA ALA A 37 -5.02 9.07 -4.14
C ALA A 37 -5.05 7.79 -3.27
N VAL A 38 -4.31 6.75 -3.66
CA VAL A 38 -4.13 5.53 -2.84
C VAL A 38 -3.40 5.86 -1.52
N MET A 39 -2.36 6.70 -1.54
CA MET A 39 -1.68 7.11 -0.30
C MET A 39 -2.60 7.94 0.60
N LEU A 40 -3.43 8.81 0.01
CA LEU A 40 -4.42 9.59 0.74
C LEU A 40 -5.48 8.69 1.40
N SER A 41 -5.93 7.63 0.73
CA SER A 41 -6.88 6.69 1.33
C SER A 41 -6.26 5.89 2.49
N ILE A 42 -4.99 5.51 2.38
CA ILE A 42 -4.23 4.88 3.48
C ILE A 42 -4.10 5.83 4.66
N LEU A 43 -3.82 7.13 4.42
CA LEU A 43 -3.76 8.16 5.47
C LEU A 43 -5.12 8.40 6.14
N ALA A 44 -6.21 8.35 5.37
CA ALA A 44 -7.55 8.61 5.88
C ALA A 44 -7.96 7.63 6.99
N GLY A 45 -7.55 6.36 6.93
CA GLY A 45 -7.87 5.36 7.95
C GLY A 45 -7.41 5.75 9.36
N PRO A 46 -6.09 5.90 9.61
CA PRO A 46 -5.56 6.37 10.89
C PRO A 46 -6.06 7.77 11.27
N GLY A 47 -6.24 8.68 10.29
CA GLY A 47 -6.78 10.02 10.53
C GLY A 47 -8.20 9.97 11.12
N ILE A 48 -9.08 9.17 10.52
CA ILE A 48 -10.44 8.95 11.03
C ILE A 48 -10.39 8.31 12.42
N HIS A 49 -9.53 7.31 12.64
CA HIS A 49 -9.41 6.65 13.93
C HIS A 49 -9.00 7.61 15.06
N ILE A 50 -8.05 8.52 14.80
CA ILE A 50 -7.64 9.55 15.77
C ILE A 50 -8.81 10.51 16.04
N THR A 51 -9.50 10.99 15.01
CA THR A 51 -10.67 11.86 15.23
C THR A 51 -11.78 11.17 16.02
N ALA A 52 -12.00 9.88 15.77
CA ALA A 52 -12.96 9.05 16.49
C ALA A 52 -12.55 8.75 17.94
N SER A 53 -11.26 8.88 18.27
CA SER A 53 -10.77 8.71 19.65
C SER A 53 -11.13 9.91 20.54
N PHE A 54 -11.41 11.08 19.96
CA PHE A 54 -11.85 12.27 20.68
C PHE A 54 -13.37 12.41 20.80
N LEU A 55 -14.13 11.60 20.06
CA LEU A 55 -15.60 11.64 20.11
C LEU A 55 -16.12 10.84 21.32
N PRO A 56 -17.13 11.37 22.05
CA PRO A 56 -17.75 10.64 23.15
C PRO A 56 -18.41 9.38 22.62
N GLN A 57 -18.29 8.27 23.35
CA GLN A 57 -18.95 7.01 23.01
C GLN A 57 -20.46 7.20 23.17
N MET A 58 -21.19 7.11 22.06
CA MET A 58 -22.64 7.29 22.05
C MET A 58 -23.32 5.94 21.84
N THR A 59 -24.16 5.53 22.78
CA THR A 59 -25.10 4.44 22.58
C THR A 59 -26.35 4.99 21.92
N ALA A 60 -26.40 5.01 20.58
CA ALA A 60 -27.55 5.55 19.86
C ALA A 60 -28.76 4.61 19.91
N LEU A 61 -28.55 3.29 19.88
CA LEU A 61 -29.58 2.26 20.10
C LEU A 61 -29.02 1.10 20.94
N SER A 62 -29.89 0.31 21.58
CA SER A 62 -29.48 -0.83 22.43
C SER A 62 -28.63 -1.88 21.70
N TRP A 63 -28.75 -1.96 20.37
CA TRP A 63 -27.98 -2.84 19.50
C TRP A 63 -26.89 -2.12 18.68
N LEU A 64 -26.83 -0.78 18.71
CA LEU A 64 -25.89 0.02 17.94
C LEU A 64 -25.10 0.96 18.86
N GLN A 65 -23.92 0.50 19.25
CA GLN A 65 -22.97 1.29 20.04
C GLN A 65 -21.94 1.93 19.11
N PHE A 66 -21.87 3.26 19.12
CA PHE A 66 -20.81 4.00 18.46
C PHE A 66 -19.61 4.05 19.40
N THR A 67 -18.64 3.19 19.12
CA THR A 67 -17.36 3.13 19.79
C THR A 67 -16.28 3.61 18.82
N SER A 68 -15.11 3.99 19.34
CA SER A 68 -13.97 4.41 18.51
C SER A 68 -13.56 3.35 17.46
N PHE A 69 -13.97 2.09 17.64
CA PHE A 69 -13.78 0.99 16.70
C PHE A 69 -14.83 0.91 15.59
N THR A 70 -16.07 1.37 15.82
CA THR A 70 -17.15 1.31 14.82
C THR A 70 -17.22 2.56 13.94
N TYR A 71 -16.74 3.71 14.43
CA TYR A 71 -16.68 4.95 13.65
C TYR A 71 -15.98 4.82 12.29
N PRO A 72 -14.76 4.23 12.18
CA PRO A 72 -14.07 4.08 10.90
C PRO A 72 -14.86 3.28 9.85
N ILE A 73 -15.64 2.29 10.30
CA ILE A 73 -16.45 1.43 9.44
C ILE A 73 -17.58 2.23 8.81
N TRP A 74 -18.32 2.99 9.62
CA TRP A 74 -19.42 3.82 9.15
C TRP A 74 -18.96 4.92 8.19
N THR A 75 -17.82 5.56 8.49
CA THR A 75 -17.22 6.56 7.59
C THR A 75 -16.78 5.94 6.28
N ALA A 76 -16.21 4.72 6.30
CA ALA A 76 -15.80 4.03 5.08
C ALA A 76 -16.99 3.69 4.18
N ILE A 77 -18.10 3.20 4.77
CA ILE A 77 -19.34 2.92 4.04
C ILE A 77 -19.87 4.19 3.37
N LEU A 78 -19.91 5.31 4.08
CA LEU A 78 -20.38 6.58 3.55
C LEU A 78 -19.50 7.09 2.38
N LEU A 79 -18.17 7.00 2.52
CA LEU A 79 -17.24 7.35 1.45
C LEU A 79 -17.40 6.45 0.21
N CYS A 80 -17.64 5.16 0.40
CA CYS A 80 -17.92 4.23 -0.71
C CYS A 80 -19.20 4.61 -1.47
N ILE A 81 -20.28 4.97 -0.76
CA ILE A 81 -21.54 5.41 -1.40
C ILE A 81 -21.32 6.69 -2.22
N ILE A 82 -20.64 7.67 -1.63
CA ILE A 82 -20.31 8.94 -2.32
C ILE A 82 -19.45 8.68 -3.55
N SER A 83 -18.42 7.84 -3.44
CA SER A 83 -17.54 7.47 -4.56
C SER A 83 -18.33 6.83 -5.69
N THR A 84 -19.24 5.90 -5.39
CA THR A 84 -20.09 5.26 -6.41
C THR A 84 -20.99 6.28 -7.12
N ILE A 85 -21.61 7.20 -6.38
CA ILE A 85 -22.44 8.25 -6.97
C ILE A 85 -21.62 9.13 -7.92
N ILE A 86 -20.42 9.54 -7.50
CA ILE A 86 -19.52 10.36 -8.34
C ILE A 86 -19.14 9.61 -9.61
N ILE A 87 -18.77 8.33 -9.51
CA ILE A 87 -18.40 7.51 -10.66
C ILE A 87 -19.58 7.40 -11.63
N CYS A 88 -20.79 7.07 -11.15
CA CYS A 88 -21.98 6.94 -12.00
C CYS A 88 -22.36 8.24 -12.70
N LEU A 89 -22.12 9.41 -12.09
CA LEU A 89 -22.51 10.71 -12.64
C LEU A 89 -21.44 11.38 -13.51
N ARG A 90 -20.15 11.08 -13.29
CA ARG A 90 -19.03 11.83 -13.90
C ARG A 90 -18.10 11.00 -14.77
N MET A 91 -18.04 9.68 -14.59
CA MET A 91 -17.12 8.86 -15.37
C MET A 91 -17.73 8.56 -16.75
N THR A 92 -17.17 9.15 -17.79
CA THR A 92 -17.51 8.81 -19.18
C THR A 92 -16.51 7.78 -19.68
N GLU A 93 -17.00 6.66 -20.20
CA GLU A 93 -16.12 5.65 -20.79
C GLU A 93 -15.44 6.22 -22.05
N PRO A 94 -14.11 6.08 -22.19
CA PRO A 94 -13.43 6.44 -23.43
C PRO A 94 -13.91 5.53 -24.56
N GLU A 95 -14.04 6.08 -25.77
CA GLU A 95 -14.49 5.32 -26.95
C GLU A 95 -13.68 4.04 -27.13
N PRO A 96 -14.32 2.91 -27.51
CA PRO A 96 -13.61 1.67 -27.77
C PRO A 96 -12.56 1.91 -28.84
N ILE A 97 -11.34 1.44 -28.59
CA ILE A 97 -10.27 1.43 -29.59
C ILE A 97 -10.81 0.60 -30.76
N HIS A 98 -11.22 1.26 -31.85
CA HIS A 98 -11.51 0.60 -33.11
C HIS A 98 -10.18 0.07 -33.67
N GLU A 99 -9.71 -1.07 -33.15
CA GLU A 99 -8.80 -1.90 -33.92
C GLU A 99 -9.54 -2.28 -35.19
N LYS A 100 -9.12 -1.67 -36.30
CA LYS A 100 -9.66 -1.85 -37.64
C LYS A 100 -10.14 -3.29 -37.85
N GLU A 101 -11.40 -3.42 -38.24
CA GLU A 101 -12.10 -4.62 -38.70
C GLU A 101 -11.26 -5.48 -39.67
N LYS A 102 -10.35 -6.30 -39.13
CA LYS A 102 -9.70 -7.41 -39.87
C LYS A 102 -9.47 -8.66 -39.02
N MET A 103 -9.98 -8.73 -37.78
CA MET A 103 -9.86 -9.91 -36.92
C MET A 103 -11.22 -10.36 -36.38
N ALA A 104 -12.25 -10.36 -37.23
CA ALA A 104 -13.35 -11.30 -37.05
C ALA A 104 -12.81 -12.68 -37.48
N GLU A 105 -13.06 -13.71 -36.66
CA GLU A 105 -12.62 -15.11 -36.87
C GLU A 105 -11.21 -15.50 -36.42
N ASP A 106 -10.87 -15.29 -35.13
CA ASP A 106 -10.18 -16.32 -34.32
C ASP A 106 -9.92 -15.85 -32.87
N GLY A 107 -10.58 -16.50 -31.91
CA GLY A 107 -10.17 -16.56 -30.49
C GLY A 107 -9.60 -15.29 -29.84
N PHE A 108 -10.42 -14.26 -29.67
CA PHE A 108 -10.11 -12.93 -29.10
C PHE A 108 -9.23 -12.93 -27.82
N ILE A 109 -9.38 -13.94 -26.96
CA ILE A 109 -8.61 -14.05 -25.72
C ILE A 109 -7.20 -14.61 -26.00
N CYS A 110 -7.08 -15.66 -26.81
CA CYS A 110 -5.81 -16.32 -27.07
C CYS A 110 -4.85 -15.46 -27.91
N THR A 111 -5.36 -14.71 -28.88
CA THR A 111 -4.53 -13.89 -29.77
C THR A 111 -3.97 -12.65 -29.07
N SER A 112 -4.77 -11.98 -28.24
CA SER A 112 -4.34 -10.83 -27.41
C SER A 112 -3.35 -11.24 -26.30
N ILE A 113 -3.57 -12.41 -25.68
CA ILE A 113 -2.61 -13.01 -24.75
C ILE A 113 -1.33 -13.41 -25.47
N ALA A 114 -1.42 -14.04 -26.65
CA ALA A 114 -0.24 -14.49 -27.40
C ALA A 114 0.63 -13.33 -27.89
N THR A 115 0.05 -12.22 -28.35
CA THR A 115 0.80 -11.01 -28.72
C THR A 115 1.46 -10.37 -27.51
N SER A 116 0.74 -10.30 -26.39
CA SER A 116 1.25 -9.82 -25.10
C SER A 116 2.41 -10.68 -24.57
N ILE A 117 2.30 -12.00 -24.60
CA ILE A 117 3.36 -12.96 -24.22
C ILE A 117 4.56 -12.82 -25.15
N LYS A 118 4.34 -12.67 -26.46
CA LYS A 118 5.42 -12.49 -27.44
C LYS A 118 6.17 -11.17 -27.23
N GLN A 119 5.48 -10.13 -26.78
CA GLN A 119 6.08 -8.85 -26.41
C GLN A 119 6.87 -8.95 -25.10
N ILE A 120 6.33 -9.63 -24.08
CA ILE A 120 7.07 -9.95 -22.83
C ILE A 120 8.34 -10.75 -23.15
N TYR A 121 8.27 -11.74 -24.03
CA TYR A 121 9.41 -12.59 -24.37
C TYR A 121 10.51 -11.83 -25.14
N ARG A 122 10.14 -10.75 -25.84
CA ARG A 122 11.07 -9.86 -26.54
C ARG A 122 11.67 -8.79 -25.64
N MET A 123 11.17 -8.63 -24.42
CA MET A 123 11.68 -7.62 -23.49
C MET A 123 12.99 -8.08 -22.83
N ASP A 124 13.74 -7.09 -22.34
CA ASP A 124 14.92 -7.34 -21.52
C ASP A 124 14.52 -8.13 -20.24
N LYS A 125 15.04 -9.35 -20.14
CA LYS A 125 14.73 -10.30 -19.06
C LYS A 125 15.12 -9.74 -17.70
N VAL A 126 16.15 -8.90 -17.63
CA VAL A 126 16.63 -8.29 -16.38
C VAL A 126 15.62 -7.28 -15.86
N SER A 127 15.17 -6.36 -16.72
CA SER A 127 14.16 -5.35 -16.38
C SER A 127 12.82 -5.98 -15.97
N LEU A 128 12.41 -7.06 -16.66
CA LEU A 128 11.19 -7.80 -16.32
C LEU A 128 11.31 -8.47 -14.94
N SER A 129 12.42 -9.17 -14.69
CA SER A 129 12.68 -9.82 -13.40
C SER A 129 12.69 -8.82 -12.25
N LEU A 130 13.29 -7.65 -12.45
CA LEU A 130 13.36 -6.59 -11.45
C LEU A 130 11.96 -6.03 -11.09
N VAL A 131 11.07 -5.86 -12.07
CA VAL A 131 9.69 -5.42 -11.84
C VAL A 131 8.89 -6.47 -11.08
N PHE A 132 9.02 -7.76 -11.44
CA PHE A 132 8.36 -8.83 -10.71
C PHE A 132 8.86 -8.93 -9.27
N LEU A 133 10.17 -8.84 -9.07
CA LEU A 133 10.77 -8.84 -7.74
C LEU A 133 10.22 -7.68 -6.90
N GLU A 134 10.20 -6.47 -7.45
CA GLU A 134 9.66 -5.30 -6.75
C GLU A 134 8.17 -5.45 -6.41
N LYS A 135 7.36 -5.99 -7.34
CA LYS A 135 5.93 -6.25 -7.11
C LYS A 135 5.74 -7.19 -5.92
N ILE A 136 6.50 -8.29 -5.90
CA ILE A 136 6.44 -9.29 -4.82
C ILE A 136 6.89 -8.67 -3.50
N VAL A 137 8.06 -8.02 -3.47
CA VAL A 137 8.63 -7.43 -2.27
C VAL A 137 7.71 -6.36 -1.69
N SER A 138 7.24 -5.43 -2.52
CA SER A 138 6.39 -4.32 -2.07
C SER A 138 5.05 -4.81 -1.55
N ASN A 139 4.38 -5.73 -2.25
CA ASN A 139 3.09 -6.26 -1.82
C ASN A 139 3.22 -7.10 -0.54
N VAL A 140 4.20 -8.02 -0.48
CA VAL A 140 4.43 -8.84 0.71
C VAL A 140 4.80 -7.96 1.90
N CYS A 141 5.69 -6.98 1.70
CA CYS A 141 6.08 -6.05 2.75
C CYS A 141 4.89 -5.24 3.26
N PHE A 142 4.06 -4.70 2.37
CA PHE A 142 2.90 -3.91 2.75
C PHE A 142 1.86 -4.75 3.51
N SER A 143 1.52 -5.93 3.00
CA SER A 143 0.57 -6.84 3.65
C SER A 143 1.10 -7.34 5.00
N ALA A 144 2.39 -7.71 5.08
CA ALA A 144 3.01 -8.14 6.33
C ALA A 144 3.04 -7.00 7.36
N ALA A 145 3.37 -5.77 6.94
CA ALA A 145 3.36 -4.61 7.83
C ALA A 145 1.96 -4.35 8.41
N LEU A 146 0.91 -4.41 7.58
CA LEU A 146 -0.47 -4.22 8.05
C LEU A 146 -0.94 -5.32 9.00
N ALA A 147 -0.54 -6.57 8.77
CA ALA A 147 -0.99 -7.71 9.57
C ALA A 147 -0.22 -7.87 10.89
N VAL A 148 1.10 -7.60 10.88
CA VAL A 148 2.01 -8.01 11.95
C VAL A 148 2.39 -6.85 12.87
N VAL A 149 2.51 -5.61 12.36
CA VAL A 149 3.07 -4.50 13.16
C VAL A 149 2.23 -4.20 14.40
N THR A 150 0.91 -4.14 14.28
CA THR A 150 0.04 -3.84 15.43
C THR A 150 0.14 -4.90 16.54
N PRO A 151 -0.12 -6.20 16.30
CA PRO A 151 -0.01 -7.21 17.35
C PRO A 151 1.43 -7.35 17.88
N PHE A 152 2.44 -7.19 17.02
CA PHE A 152 3.83 -7.23 17.45
C PHE A 152 4.18 -6.08 18.40
N MET A 153 3.74 -4.85 18.09
CA MET A 153 3.95 -3.67 18.94
C MET A 153 3.23 -3.81 20.28
N GLU A 154 2.02 -4.39 20.33
CA GLU A 154 1.31 -4.68 21.58
C GLU A 154 2.06 -5.66 22.50
N VAL A 155 2.80 -6.61 21.94
CA VAL A 155 3.53 -7.62 22.72
C VAL A 155 4.86 -7.08 23.25
N ILE A 156 5.58 -6.27 22.45
CA ILE A 156 6.90 -5.76 22.84
C ILE A 156 6.82 -4.50 23.70
N MET A 157 5.79 -3.68 23.50
CA MET A 157 5.58 -2.48 24.31
C MET A 157 4.82 -2.90 25.56
N ASN A 158 5.54 -3.07 26.68
CA ASN A 158 4.97 -3.30 28.01
C ASN A 158 4.17 -2.06 28.50
N LYS A 159 3.08 -1.74 27.80
CA LYS A 159 2.21 -0.59 28.00
C LYS A 159 0.75 -0.99 27.79
N PRO A 160 -0.19 -0.25 28.36
CA PRO A 160 -1.61 -0.41 28.06
C PRO A 160 -1.91 -0.35 26.56
N LYS A 161 -2.85 -1.17 26.10
CA LYS A 161 -3.18 -1.36 24.67
C LYS A 161 -3.63 -0.07 23.97
N ASP A 162 -4.37 0.77 24.69
CA ASP A 162 -4.82 2.09 24.27
C ASP A 162 -3.65 3.02 23.91
N ILE A 163 -2.59 3.01 24.72
CA ILE A 163 -1.38 3.81 24.46
C ILE A 163 -0.62 3.25 23.25
N VAL A 164 -0.45 1.94 23.16
CA VAL A 164 0.25 1.31 22.03
C VAL A 164 -0.49 1.56 20.72
N LEU A 165 -1.81 1.39 20.71
CA LEU A 165 -2.65 1.65 19.54
C LEU A 165 -2.54 3.11 19.08
N THR A 166 -2.50 4.06 20.02
CA THR A 166 -2.29 5.48 19.72
C THR A 166 -0.92 5.73 19.07
N ILE A 167 0.13 5.08 19.56
CA ILE A 167 1.49 5.21 18.99
C ILE A 167 1.57 4.62 17.58
N VAL A 168 1.01 3.43 17.37
CA VAL A 168 0.99 2.77 16.05
C VAL A 168 0.20 3.61 15.05
N THR A 169 -0.98 4.10 15.43
CA THR A 169 -1.83 4.93 14.54
C THR A 169 -1.20 6.28 14.24
N ALA A 170 -0.55 6.92 15.22
CA ALA A 170 0.23 8.14 14.99
C ALA A 170 1.43 7.90 14.05
N SER A 171 2.11 6.75 14.18
CA SER A 171 3.23 6.38 13.30
C SER A 171 2.77 6.13 11.86
N GLN A 172 1.63 5.44 11.68
CA GLN A 172 1.00 5.24 10.38
C GLN A 172 0.56 6.55 9.74
N LEU A 173 0.03 7.49 10.54
CA LEU A 173 -0.30 8.83 10.07
C LEU A 173 0.95 9.56 9.58
N ALA A 174 2.05 9.52 10.34
CA ALA A 174 3.32 10.13 9.96
C ALA A 174 3.88 9.54 8.66
N ILE A 175 3.86 8.21 8.52
CA ILE A 175 4.21 7.52 7.27
C ILE A 175 3.37 8.05 6.11
N GLY A 176 2.04 8.11 6.27
CA GLY A 176 1.13 8.58 5.22
C GLY A 176 1.39 10.03 4.80
N VAL A 177 1.69 10.92 5.76
CA VAL A 177 2.06 12.32 5.45
C VAL A 177 3.35 12.38 4.64
N ILE A 178 4.39 11.63 5.04
CA ILE A 178 5.65 11.54 4.28
C ILE A 178 5.38 11.00 2.88
N SER A 179 4.53 9.99 2.74
CA SER A 179 4.17 9.42 1.44
C SER A 179 3.50 10.45 0.54
N ILE A 180 2.54 11.22 1.04
CA ILE A 180 1.88 12.28 0.26
C ILE A 180 2.86 13.37 -0.14
N VAL A 181 3.76 13.78 0.77
CA VAL A 181 4.80 14.76 0.48
C VAL A 181 5.76 14.23 -0.61
N ALA A 182 6.14 12.96 -0.55
CA ALA A 182 6.98 12.33 -1.57
C ALA A 182 6.27 12.29 -2.94
N VAL A 183 4.99 11.93 -2.99
CA VAL A 183 4.19 11.96 -4.23
C VAL A 183 4.07 13.39 -4.76
N ALA A 184 3.73 14.36 -3.91
CA ALA A 184 3.61 15.76 -4.28
C ALA A 184 4.95 16.31 -4.81
N ALA A 185 6.06 15.95 -4.16
CA ALA A 185 7.40 16.28 -4.64
C ALA A 185 7.64 15.72 -6.05
N ILE A 186 7.32 14.45 -6.31
CA ILE A 186 7.47 13.86 -7.65
C ILE A 186 6.63 14.57 -8.70
N VAL A 187 5.39 14.94 -8.38
CA VAL A 187 4.44 15.59 -9.31
C VAL A 187 4.85 17.04 -9.61
N LEU A 188 5.21 17.81 -8.58
CA LEU A 188 5.46 19.25 -8.68
C LEU A 188 6.89 19.58 -9.15
N THR A 189 7.85 18.69 -8.93
CA THR A 189 9.26 18.91 -9.32
C THR A 189 9.59 18.27 -10.67
N PRO A 190 10.72 18.63 -11.31
CA PRO A 190 11.18 17.93 -12.52
C PRO A 190 11.48 16.44 -12.32
N LEU A 191 11.38 15.89 -11.10
CA LEU A 191 11.48 14.46 -10.82
C LEU A 191 10.48 13.62 -11.62
N ARG A 192 9.35 14.19 -12.06
CA ARG A 192 8.42 13.53 -13.00
C ARG A 192 9.06 13.09 -14.33
N LYS A 193 10.18 13.71 -14.72
CA LYS A 193 10.92 13.39 -15.96
C LYS A 193 12.01 12.34 -15.75
N VAL A 194 12.32 12.02 -14.49
CA VAL A 194 13.35 11.03 -14.16
C VAL A 194 12.89 9.65 -14.63
N ARG A 195 13.82 8.86 -15.16
CA ARG A 195 13.55 7.49 -15.58
C ARG A 195 13.03 6.70 -14.37
N ALA A 196 12.04 5.84 -14.59
CA ALA A 196 11.39 5.11 -13.50
C ALA A 196 12.26 3.96 -12.93
N SER A 197 13.22 3.42 -13.70
CA SER A 197 14.06 2.30 -13.25
C SER A 197 14.99 2.63 -12.07
N PRO A 198 15.70 3.78 -12.04
CA PRO A 198 16.43 4.19 -10.83
C PRO A 198 15.55 4.41 -9.60
N VAL A 199 14.32 4.89 -9.79
CA VAL A 199 13.36 5.09 -8.69
C VAL A 199 12.93 3.75 -8.10
N LEU A 200 12.81 2.72 -8.94
CA LEU A 200 12.52 1.34 -8.51
C LEU A 200 13.69 0.75 -7.71
N LEU A 201 14.94 0.95 -8.14
CA LEU A 201 16.11 0.51 -7.37
C LEU A 201 16.20 1.23 -6.02
N PHE A 202 15.82 2.51 -5.98
CA PHE A 202 15.76 3.28 -4.76
C PHE A 202 14.70 2.73 -3.78
N SER A 203 13.49 2.41 -4.23
CA SER A 203 12.44 1.84 -3.38
C SER A 203 12.82 0.46 -2.84
N LEU A 204 13.43 -0.40 -3.68
CA LEU A 204 13.96 -1.68 -3.25
C LEU A 204 15.06 -1.52 -2.20
N GLY A 205 15.96 -0.55 -2.40
CA GLY A 205 17.01 -0.21 -1.44
C GLY A 205 16.46 0.28 -0.10
N CYS A 206 15.48 1.17 -0.10
CA CYS A 206 14.81 1.62 1.12
C CYS A 206 14.10 0.46 1.85
N THR A 207 13.43 -0.42 1.11
CA THR A 207 12.78 -1.60 1.68
C THR A 207 13.79 -2.56 2.30
N PHE A 208 14.92 -2.79 1.63
CA PHE A 208 16.02 -3.59 2.18
C PHE A 208 16.58 -2.99 3.47
N LEU A 209 16.87 -1.69 3.49
CA LEU A 209 17.36 -0.99 4.68
C LEU A 209 16.37 -1.08 5.85
N MET A 210 15.08 -1.00 5.57
CA MET A 210 14.03 -1.16 6.58
C MET A 210 14.05 -2.56 7.21
N PHE A 211 14.19 -3.62 6.42
CA PHE A 211 14.35 -4.98 6.97
C PHE A 211 15.66 -5.15 7.74
N LEU A 212 16.76 -4.60 7.22
CA LEU A 212 18.06 -4.66 7.87
C LEU A 212 18.05 -3.96 9.23
N TYR A 213 17.40 -2.80 9.33
CA TYR A 213 17.29 -2.05 10.57
C TYR A 213 16.28 -2.64 11.56
N SER A 214 15.27 -3.36 11.05
CA SER A 214 14.31 -4.09 11.88
C SER A 214 14.87 -5.37 12.48
N TYR A 215 16.03 -5.83 12.01
CA TYR A 215 16.72 -6.97 12.60
C TYR A 215 17.25 -6.61 14.01
N PRO A 216 17.06 -7.47 15.03
CA PRO A 216 17.47 -7.19 16.40
C PRO A 216 19.00 -7.30 16.58
N TRP A 217 19.72 -6.24 16.17
CA TRP A 217 21.15 -6.14 16.38
C TRP A 217 21.50 -6.06 17.88
N PRO A 218 22.54 -6.76 18.36
CA PRO A 218 22.87 -6.80 19.80
C PRO A 218 23.04 -5.43 20.48
N ILE A 219 23.43 -4.40 19.73
CA ILE A 219 23.66 -3.03 20.25
C ILE A 219 22.34 -2.24 20.42
N LEU A 220 21.33 -2.54 19.60
CA LEU A 220 20.07 -1.79 19.51
C LEU A 220 18.87 -2.55 20.10
N SER A 221 19.11 -3.72 20.67
CA SER A 221 18.07 -4.64 21.10
C SER A 221 18.04 -4.87 22.59
N ASP A 222 16.83 -5.06 23.10
CA ASP A 222 16.54 -5.49 24.46
C ASP A 222 15.73 -6.80 24.43
N PRO A 223 15.83 -7.64 25.46
CA PRO A 223 14.97 -8.82 25.59
C PRO A 223 13.52 -8.41 25.79
N ILE A 224 12.58 -9.19 25.23
CA ILE A 224 11.15 -8.95 25.43
C ILE A 224 10.81 -9.08 26.92
N THR A 225 10.07 -8.09 27.43
CA THR A 225 9.62 -8.11 28.83
C THR A 225 8.51 -9.14 29.01
N VAL A 226 8.78 -10.19 29.78
CA VAL A 226 7.81 -11.24 30.12
C VAL A 226 6.82 -10.72 31.16
N LYS A 227 5.55 -11.12 31.03
CA LYS A 227 4.48 -10.78 31.95
C LYS A 227 4.82 -11.28 33.35
N SER A 228 4.88 -10.36 34.29
CA SER A 228 5.14 -10.62 35.72
C SER A 228 4.22 -9.74 36.57
N GLN A 229 4.24 -9.93 37.89
CA GLN A 229 3.47 -9.13 38.84
C GLN A 229 3.84 -7.62 38.76
N ASP A 230 5.10 -7.32 38.42
CA ASP A 230 5.59 -5.96 38.17
C ASP A 230 5.36 -5.47 36.72
N ASN A 231 5.12 -6.38 35.78
CA ASN A 231 5.00 -6.12 34.34
C ASN A 231 3.70 -6.73 33.80
N LEU A 232 2.56 -6.16 34.21
CA LEU A 232 1.23 -6.68 33.90
C LEU A 232 0.90 -6.70 32.40
N ASN A 233 1.53 -5.83 31.61
CA ASN A 233 1.34 -5.71 30.16
C ASN A 233 2.46 -6.37 29.34
N GLY A 234 3.37 -7.12 29.98
CA GLY A 234 4.43 -7.86 29.29
C GLY A 234 3.88 -9.04 28.48
N CYS A 235 4.73 -9.65 27.66
CA CYS A 235 4.34 -10.81 26.88
C CYS A 235 4.07 -12.04 27.76
N ASN A 236 2.97 -12.75 27.50
CA ASN A 236 2.65 -14.00 28.19
C ASN A 236 3.47 -15.18 27.65
N ALA A 237 4.52 -15.59 28.37
CA ALA A 237 5.39 -16.71 27.97
C ALA A 237 4.68 -18.08 27.97
N THR A 238 3.55 -18.22 28.68
CA THR A 238 2.76 -19.46 28.70
C THR A 238 1.94 -19.65 27.42
N GLU A 239 1.56 -18.55 26.76
CA GLU A 239 0.85 -18.56 25.48
C GLU A 239 1.81 -18.44 24.29
N LEU A 240 2.91 -17.72 24.47
CA LEU A 240 3.90 -17.41 23.44
C LEU A 240 5.30 -17.78 23.95
N GLU A 241 5.69 -19.04 23.77
CA GLU A 241 6.97 -19.59 24.26
C GLU A 241 8.20 -18.81 23.76
N TRP A 242 8.09 -18.20 22.58
CA TRP A 242 9.17 -17.40 21.99
C TRP A 242 9.46 -16.11 22.78
N CYS A 243 8.54 -15.62 23.62
CA CYS A 243 8.75 -14.37 24.33
C CYS A 243 9.91 -14.40 25.33
N ALA A 244 10.27 -15.57 25.87
CA ALA A 244 11.38 -15.68 26.81
C ALA A 244 12.77 -15.58 26.14
N ASN A 245 12.87 -15.93 24.86
CA ASN A 245 14.16 -16.12 24.16
C ASN A 245 14.38 -15.11 23.01
N GLN A 246 13.42 -14.23 22.75
CA GLN A 246 13.48 -13.29 21.63
C GLN A 246 13.90 -11.89 22.06
N TRP A 247 14.56 -11.22 21.12
CA TRP A 247 15.07 -9.87 21.26
C TRP A 247 14.29 -8.96 20.33
N HIS A 248 14.01 -7.74 20.76
CA HIS A 248 13.38 -6.74 19.91
C HIS A 248 14.26 -5.49 19.82
N VAL A 249 14.16 -4.77 18.70
CA VAL A 249 14.81 -3.47 18.58
C VAL A 249 14.09 -2.48 19.51
N LYS A 250 14.84 -1.61 20.17
CA LYS A 250 14.27 -0.56 21.02
C LYS A 250 13.33 0.32 20.19
N VAL A 251 12.04 0.30 20.53
CA VAL A 251 10.96 0.91 19.74
C VAL A 251 11.21 2.39 19.43
N TRP A 252 11.73 3.14 20.40
CA TRP A 252 12.01 4.58 20.26
C TRP A 252 13.19 4.89 19.32
N TYR A 253 14.09 3.94 19.09
CA TYR A 253 15.15 4.05 18.08
C TYR A 253 14.70 3.47 16.73
N TRP A 254 13.77 2.52 16.76
CA TRP A 254 13.21 1.88 15.58
C TRP A 254 12.28 2.83 14.79
N LEU A 255 11.31 3.45 15.48
CA LEU A 255 10.26 4.27 14.85
C LEU A 255 10.79 5.45 14.01
N PRO A 256 11.73 6.29 14.50
CA PRO A 256 12.18 7.47 13.75
C PRO A 256 12.89 7.15 12.43
N VAL A 257 13.43 5.94 12.29
CA VAL A 257 14.12 5.49 11.07
C VAL A 257 13.15 4.80 10.11
N ILE A 258 12.23 3.99 10.64
CA ILE A 258 11.31 3.21 9.83
C ILE A 258 10.21 4.08 9.23
N ILE A 259 9.71 5.07 9.97
CA ILE A 259 8.68 6.00 9.49
C ILE A 259 9.10 6.67 8.16
N PRO A 260 10.26 7.33 8.04
CA PRO A 260 10.67 7.94 6.77
C PRO A 260 11.04 6.91 5.70
N LEU A 261 11.68 5.79 6.06
CA LEU A 261 12.02 4.75 5.07
C LEU A 261 10.77 4.16 4.43
N PHE A 262 9.78 3.79 5.23
CA PHE A 262 8.54 3.21 4.73
C PHE A 262 7.68 4.24 3.99
N GLY A 263 7.61 5.47 4.51
CA GLY A 263 6.91 6.59 3.85
C GLY A 263 7.52 6.98 2.49
N MET A 264 8.81 6.75 2.27
CA MET A 264 9.43 6.96 0.95
C MET A 264 9.35 5.72 0.06
N ALA A 265 9.61 4.53 0.60
CA ALA A 265 9.64 3.28 -0.15
C ALA A 265 8.28 2.97 -0.81
N MET A 266 7.19 3.09 -0.05
CA MET A 266 5.87 2.71 -0.53
C MET A 266 5.39 3.52 -1.77
N PRO A 267 5.35 4.86 -1.75
CA PRO A 267 4.87 5.63 -2.90
C PRO A 267 5.83 5.51 -4.10
N THR A 268 7.14 5.45 -3.86
CA THR A 268 8.13 5.35 -4.95
C THR A 268 8.10 3.97 -5.63
N ALA A 269 7.90 2.89 -4.87
CA ALA A 269 7.67 1.55 -5.40
C ALA A 269 6.42 1.53 -6.30
N LEU A 270 5.26 1.99 -5.80
CA LEU A 270 4.02 1.98 -6.57
C LEU A 270 4.10 2.81 -7.85
N ILE A 271 4.64 4.03 -7.77
CA ILE A 271 4.77 4.92 -8.94
C ILE A 271 5.73 4.33 -9.97
N SER A 272 6.91 3.86 -9.52
CA SER A 272 7.92 3.34 -10.43
C SER A 272 7.46 2.03 -11.07
N LEU A 273 6.82 1.15 -10.32
CA LEU A 273 6.27 -0.11 -10.80
C LEU A 273 5.21 0.13 -11.89
N ASP A 274 4.18 0.94 -11.60
CA ASP A 274 3.13 1.25 -12.57
C ASP A 274 3.69 1.96 -13.81
N THR A 275 4.66 2.86 -13.63
CA THR A 275 5.28 3.59 -14.74
C THR A 275 6.15 2.69 -15.62
N VAL A 276 7.00 1.84 -15.03
CA VAL A 276 7.84 0.89 -15.77
C VAL A 276 6.94 -0.13 -16.45
N TYR A 277 6.00 -0.74 -15.73
CA TYR A 277 5.07 -1.72 -16.26
C TYR A 277 4.28 -1.18 -17.45
N SER A 278 3.72 0.02 -17.33
CA SER A 278 2.97 0.63 -18.41
C SER A 278 3.84 1.06 -19.61
N LYS A 279 5.09 1.46 -19.38
CA LYS A 279 6.04 1.74 -20.48
C LYS A 279 6.46 0.45 -21.20
N LEU A 280 6.61 -0.66 -20.49
CA LEU A 280 6.97 -1.97 -21.04
C LEU A 280 5.85 -2.55 -21.91
N LEU A 281 4.60 -2.48 -21.44
CA LEU A 281 3.44 -3.00 -22.16
C LEU A 281 2.94 -2.07 -23.29
N GLY A 282 3.22 -0.77 -23.23
CA GLY A 282 2.83 0.17 -24.27
C GLY A 282 1.36 0.60 -24.16
N ASN A 283 0.63 0.54 -25.28
CA ASN A 283 -0.78 0.97 -25.37
C ASN A 283 -1.76 -0.23 -25.49
N ILE A 284 -1.28 -1.45 -25.26
CA ILE A 284 -2.11 -2.66 -25.28
C ILE A 284 -3.09 -2.63 -24.11
N ASP A 285 -4.23 -3.29 -24.26
CA ASP A 285 -5.20 -3.49 -23.18
C ASP A 285 -4.59 -4.24 -21.99
N GLN A 286 -4.28 -3.48 -20.94
CA GLN A 286 -3.59 -3.99 -19.75
C GLN A 286 -4.55 -4.62 -18.74
N ASN A 287 -5.87 -4.63 -18.97
CA ASN A 287 -6.89 -5.14 -18.04
C ASN A 287 -6.58 -6.58 -17.59
N LEU A 288 -6.26 -7.46 -18.54
CA LEU A 288 -5.98 -8.87 -18.26
C LEU A 288 -4.64 -9.08 -17.55
N MET A 289 -3.66 -8.20 -17.80
CA MET A 289 -2.28 -8.33 -17.32
C MET A 289 -2.05 -7.59 -16.00
N GLN A 290 -2.90 -6.62 -15.65
CA GLN A 290 -2.91 -5.95 -14.35
C GLN A 290 -3.83 -6.67 -13.35
N GLY A 291 -4.76 -7.49 -13.82
CA GLY A 291 -5.65 -8.34 -13.01
C GLY A 291 -5.02 -9.63 -12.48
N ALA A 292 -3.77 -9.93 -12.89
CA ALA A 292 -2.99 -11.08 -12.46
C ALA A 292 -1.90 -10.73 -11.42
#